data_AF-A0A529IDY5-F1
#
_entry.id   AF-A0A529IDY5-F1
#
_cell.length_a   1.000
_cell.length_b   1.000
_cell.length_c   1.000
_cell.angle_alpha   90.00
_cell.angle_beta   90.00
_cell.angle_gamma   90.00
#
_symmetry.space_group_name_H-M   'P 1'
#
loop_
_entity.id
_entity.type
_entity.pdbx_description
1 polymer ?
#
loop_
_entity_poly.entity_id
_entity_poly.type
_entity_poly.pdbx_seq_one_letter_code
_entity_poly.pdbx_strand_id
1 'polypeptide(L)'
;HDRLKTNADPSGTKVVGTFNNCAGGVTPWGTYVMAEENIHGYFTGELPEGHKEAANYKRLGIPEGAYEWGTHYDRFDLAKEPNEPNRFGWIVEVDVNDPNSVPRKRTAMG
;
A
#
# COMPACT_ATOMS: atom_id res chain seq x y z
N HIS A 1 -9.64 1.66 9.57
CA HIS A 1 -10.46 2.70 8.93
C HIS A 1 -11.15 2.09 7.72
N ASP A 2 -12.37 2.50 7.34
CA ASP A 2 -13.10 1.85 6.22
C ASP A 2 -12.34 1.91 4.89
N ARG A 3 -11.62 2.99 4.64
CA ARG A 3 -10.72 3.17 3.47
C ARG A 3 -9.58 2.14 3.36
N LEU A 4 -9.29 1.38 4.42
CA LEU A 4 -8.24 0.35 4.43
C LEU A 4 -8.79 -1.07 4.30
N LYS A 5 -10.12 -1.22 4.30
CA LYS A 5 -10.78 -2.53 4.21
C LYS A 5 -10.84 -2.96 2.75
N THR A 6 -10.56 -4.24 2.53
CA THR A 6 -10.61 -4.90 1.22
C THR A 6 -11.40 -6.19 1.32
N ASN A 7 -11.70 -6.83 0.18
CA ASN A 7 -12.39 -8.13 0.20
C ASN A 7 -11.59 -9.19 0.97
N ALA A 8 -10.26 -9.18 0.84
CA ALA A 8 -9.37 -10.11 1.52
C ALA A 8 -9.08 -9.74 2.99
N ASP A 9 -9.22 -8.47 3.37
CA ASP A 9 -9.06 -8.00 4.74
C ASP A 9 -10.18 -7.02 5.15
N PRO A 10 -11.33 -7.54 5.59
CA PRO A 10 -12.44 -6.72 6.06
C PRO A 10 -12.14 -5.93 7.35
N SER A 11 -11.06 -6.27 8.06
CA SER A 11 -10.63 -5.55 9.26
C SER A 11 -9.87 -4.26 8.92
N GLY A 12 -9.18 -4.24 7.78
CA GLY A 12 -8.29 -3.16 7.36
C GLY A 12 -7.06 -3.02 8.25
N THR A 13 -6.52 -4.14 8.75
CA THR A 13 -5.37 -4.17 9.68
C THR A 13 -4.25 -5.14 9.27
N LYS A 14 -4.46 -5.98 8.25
CA LYS A 14 -3.52 -7.02 7.81
C LYS A 14 -3.28 -6.95 6.30
N VAL A 15 -2.23 -6.24 5.91
CA VAL A 15 -1.83 -6.06 4.50
C VAL A 15 -0.76 -7.06 4.09
N VAL A 16 -0.89 -7.60 2.87
CA VAL A 16 0.12 -8.49 2.28
C VAL A 16 1.14 -7.66 1.53
N GLY A 17 2.32 -7.54 2.14
CA GLY A 17 3.52 -7.03 1.50
C GLY A 17 3.80 -5.56 1.72
N THR A 18 5.02 -5.23 1.31
CA THR A 18 5.56 -3.90 1.09
C THR A 18 6.34 -3.97 -0.22
N PHE A 19 6.24 -2.96 -1.07
CA PHE A 19 6.90 -2.98 -2.37
C PHE A 19 7.33 -1.60 -2.79
N ASN A 20 8.21 -1.59 -3.78
CA ASN A 20 8.85 -0.38 -4.28
C ASN A 20 9.48 0.45 -3.15
N ASN A 21 10.15 -0.28 -2.25
CA ASN A 21 10.85 0.26 -1.11
C ASN A 21 12.07 1.05 -1.60
N CYS A 22 12.04 2.36 -1.40
CA CYS A 22 13.04 3.26 -1.96
C CYS A 22 14.24 3.41 -1.02
N ALA A 23 14.07 4.19 0.04
CA ALA A 23 15.10 4.46 1.03
C ALA A 23 14.63 4.08 2.42
N GLY A 24 15.55 4.18 3.39
CA GLY A 24 15.27 3.86 4.77
C GLY A 24 16.32 4.37 5.74
N GLY A 25 16.14 4.06 7.02
CA GLY A 25 17.01 4.50 8.09
C GLY A 25 16.87 3.64 9.35
N VAL A 26 17.87 3.72 10.22
CA VAL A 26 17.86 3.01 11.51
C VAL A 26 17.33 3.96 12.56
N THR A 27 16.34 3.51 13.33
CA THR A 27 15.81 4.29 14.45
C THR A 27 16.75 4.23 15.65
N PRO A 28 16.75 5.22 16.54
CA PRO A 28 17.55 5.19 17.77
C PRO A 28 17.21 4.02 18.72
N TRP A 29 16.06 3.37 18.54
CA TRP A 29 15.62 2.20 19.30
C TRP A 29 15.88 0.87 18.58
N GLY A 30 16.70 0.87 17.51
CA GLY A 30 17.26 -0.36 16.93
C GLY A 30 16.38 -1.06 15.89
N THR A 31 15.33 -0.42 15.39
CA THR A 31 14.52 -0.93 14.25
C THR A 31 14.96 -0.27 12.95
N TYR A 32 14.63 -0.88 11.81
CA TYR A 32 14.81 -0.28 10.49
C TYR A 32 13.49 0.25 9.96
N VAL A 33 13.47 1.46 9.40
CA VAL A 33 12.33 2.00 8.65
C VAL A 33 12.65 2.04 7.16
N MET A 34 11.69 1.70 6.32
CA MET A 34 11.75 1.84 4.87
C MET A 34 10.51 2.57 4.35
N ALA A 35 10.66 3.28 3.23
CA ALA A 35 9.60 4.05 2.61
C ALA A 35 9.11 3.40 1.31
N GLU A 36 7.80 3.17 1.22
CA GLU A 36 7.15 2.78 -0.03
C GLU A 36 7.01 4.02 -0.93
N GLU A 37 7.55 3.95 -2.15
CA GLU A 37 7.49 5.03 -3.13
C GLU A 37 6.78 4.55 -4.40
N ASN A 38 6.43 5.44 -5.33
CA ASN A 38 5.89 5.16 -6.67
C ASN A 38 4.90 3.99 -6.76
N ILE A 39 4.05 3.87 -5.75
CA ILE A 39 3.07 2.77 -5.65
C ILE A 39 2.05 2.79 -6.79
N HIS A 40 1.84 3.97 -7.39
CA HIS A 40 0.92 4.19 -8.49
C HIS A 40 1.24 3.38 -9.73
N GLY A 41 2.51 3.05 -9.96
CA GLY A 41 2.94 2.19 -11.05
C GLY A 41 2.42 0.74 -10.97
N TYR A 42 2.03 0.26 -9.78
CA TYR A 42 1.67 -1.15 -9.57
C TYR A 42 0.17 -1.44 -9.74
N PHE A 43 -0.66 -0.40 -9.81
CA PHE A 43 -2.10 -0.55 -9.93
C PHE A 43 -2.55 -0.27 -11.37
N THR A 44 -3.61 -0.96 -11.79
CA THR A 44 -4.25 -0.80 -13.11
C THR A 44 -5.78 -0.73 -12.96
N GLY A 45 -6.50 -0.57 -14.06
CA GLY A 45 -7.97 -0.58 -14.09
C GLY A 45 -8.58 0.78 -13.78
N GLU A 46 -9.88 0.82 -13.61
CA GLU A 46 -10.62 2.05 -13.31
C GLU A 46 -11.41 1.90 -12.02
N LEU A 47 -11.46 2.96 -11.22
CA LEU A 47 -12.34 3.00 -10.06
C LEU A 47 -13.81 2.92 -10.51
N PRO A 48 -14.69 2.28 -9.72
CA PRO A 48 -16.13 2.38 -9.94
C PRO A 48 -16.59 3.84 -10.02
N GLU A 49 -17.56 4.13 -10.89
CA GLU A 49 -18.07 5.48 -11.06
C GLU A 49 -18.57 6.07 -9.73
N GLY A 50 -18.17 7.31 -9.44
CA GLY A 50 -18.53 7.99 -8.19
C GLY A 50 -17.79 7.50 -6.94
N HIS A 51 -16.77 6.64 -7.06
CA HIS A 51 -16.01 6.18 -5.90
C HIS A 51 -15.32 7.33 -5.15
N LYS A 52 -15.34 7.27 -3.81
CA LYS A 52 -14.85 8.35 -2.92
C LYS A 52 -13.36 8.64 -3.07
N GLU A 53 -12.57 7.68 -3.56
CA GLU A 53 -11.12 7.84 -3.77
C GLU A 53 -10.75 8.52 -5.10
N ALA A 54 -11.70 8.81 -6.00
CA ALA A 54 -11.39 9.33 -7.33
C ALA A 54 -10.50 10.59 -7.31
N ALA A 55 -10.80 11.55 -6.43
CA ALA A 55 -10.00 12.76 -6.28
C ALA A 55 -8.60 12.47 -5.68
N ASN A 56 -8.52 11.55 -4.72
CA ASN A 56 -7.27 11.18 -4.05
C ASN A 56 -6.33 10.44 -5.01
N TYR A 57 -6.87 9.47 -5.75
CA TYR A 57 -6.08 8.67 -6.68
C TYR A 57 -5.62 9.50 -7.87
N LYS A 58 -6.44 10.43 -8.37
CA LYS A 58 -5.99 11.44 -9.34
C LYS A 58 -4.81 12.27 -8.80
N ARG A 59 -4.83 12.67 -7.53
CA ARG A 59 -3.74 13.44 -6.90
C ARG A 59 -2.46 12.61 -6.72
N LEU A 60 -2.59 11.31 -6.51
CA LEU A 60 -1.49 10.36 -6.30
C LEU A 60 -1.01 9.68 -7.60
N GLY A 61 -1.64 9.95 -8.74
CA GLY A 61 -1.30 9.34 -10.03
C GLY A 61 -1.75 7.87 -10.18
N ILE A 62 -2.70 7.42 -9.35
CA ILE A 62 -3.17 6.03 -9.32
C ILE A 62 -4.40 5.89 -10.24
N PRO A 63 -4.44 4.90 -11.15
CA PRO A 63 -3.34 4.03 -11.55
C PRO A 63 -2.44 4.70 -12.60
N GLU A 64 -1.15 4.35 -12.59
CA GLU A 64 -0.23 4.60 -13.71
C GLU A 64 -0.05 3.34 -14.56
N GLY A 65 -0.04 2.16 -13.94
CA GLY A 65 0.02 0.88 -14.65
C GLY A 65 1.35 0.54 -15.32
N ALA A 66 2.47 1.06 -14.80
CA ALA A 66 3.81 0.72 -15.27
C ALA A 66 4.15 -0.78 -15.10
N TYR A 67 3.57 -1.43 -14.08
CA TYR A 67 3.66 -2.86 -13.85
C TYR A 67 2.32 -3.53 -14.14
N GLU A 68 2.32 -4.59 -14.94
CA GLU A 68 1.10 -5.27 -15.39
C GLU A 68 0.50 -6.24 -14.34
N TRP A 69 0.77 -6.02 -13.04
CA TRP A 69 0.35 -6.94 -11.98
C TRP A 69 -1.16 -7.11 -11.87
N GLY A 70 -1.93 -6.05 -12.14
CA GLY A 70 -3.40 -6.12 -12.13
C GLY A 70 -3.99 -7.03 -13.21
N THR A 71 -3.22 -7.45 -14.22
CA THR A 71 -3.68 -8.46 -15.19
C THR A 71 -3.61 -9.89 -14.65
N HIS A 72 -2.83 -10.11 -13.58
CA HIS A 72 -2.57 -11.43 -12.99
C HIS A 72 -3.12 -11.57 -11.57
N TYR A 73 -3.24 -10.47 -10.83
CA TYR A 73 -3.62 -10.47 -9.43
C TYR A 73 -4.68 -9.41 -9.16
N ASP A 74 -5.89 -9.84 -8.84
CA ASP A 74 -7.07 -8.97 -8.67
C ASP A 74 -6.86 -7.82 -7.68
N ARG A 75 -6.01 -7.99 -6.65
CA ARG A 75 -5.74 -6.94 -5.66
C ARG A 75 -5.10 -5.68 -6.26
N PHE A 76 -4.49 -5.78 -7.44
CA PHE A 76 -3.87 -4.64 -8.13
C PHE A 76 -4.77 -4.01 -9.21
N ASP A 77 -5.99 -4.52 -9.39
CA ASP A 77 -6.99 -3.97 -10.30
C ASP A 77 -8.02 -3.14 -9.50
N LEU A 78 -8.08 -1.83 -9.78
CA LEU A 78 -8.96 -0.89 -9.07
C LEU A 78 -10.45 -1.19 -9.26
N ALA A 79 -10.83 -1.88 -10.35
CA ALA A 79 -12.21 -2.27 -10.57
C ALA A 79 -12.65 -3.38 -9.59
N LYS A 80 -11.69 -4.17 -9.08
CA LYS A 80 -11.93 -5.33 -8.20
C LYS A 80 -11.62 -5.01 -6.75
N GLU A 81 -10.52 -4.28 -6.50
CA GLU A 81 -10.07 -3.96 -5.15
C GLU A 81 -9.73 -2.45 -5.00
N PRO A 82 -10.73 -1.57 -5.01
CA PRO A 82 -10.54 -0.12 -5.10
C PRO A 82 -9.80 0.48 -3.90
N ASN A 83 -9.79 -0.20 -2.75
CA ASN A 83 -9.14 0.27 -1.53
C ASN A 83 -7.72 -0.28 -1.33
N GLU A 84 -7.25 -1.25 -2.14
CA GLU A 84 -5.90 -1.80 -1.98
C GLU A 84 -4.81 -0.71 -2.06
N PRO A 85 -4.86 0.30 -2.96
CA PRO A 85 -3.83 1.33 -3.00
C PRO A 85 -3.70 2.14 -1.71
N ASN A 86 -4.79 2.36 -0.96
CA ASN A 86 -4.74 3.04 0.34
C ASN A 86 -3.89 2.29 1.38
N ARG A 87 -3.54 1.02 1.13
CA ARG A 87 -2.75 0.19 2.04
C ARG A 87 -1.26 0.26 1.72
N PHE A 88 -0.85 1.07 0.76
CA PHE A 88 0.54 1.29 0.34
C PHE A 88 0.89 2.79 0.30
N GLY A 89 2.19 3.10 0.20
CA GLY A 89 2.71 4.46 0.28
C GLY A 89 3.04 4.89 1.71
N TRP A 90 3.29 3.91 2.59
CA TRP A 90 3.54 4.16 4.01
C TRP A 90 5.02 3.96 4.34
N ILE A 91 5.44 4.55 5.47
CA ILE A 91 6.66 4.10 6.14
C ILE A 91 6.38 2.78 6.84
N VAL A 92 7.27 1.81 6.64
CA VAL A 92 7.22 0.47 7.22
C VAL A 92 8.38 0.29 8.18
N GLU A 93 8.09 -0.05 9.43
CA GLU A 93 9.09 -0.34 10.45
C GLU A 93 9.24 -1.86 10.65
N VAL A 94 10.50 -2.31 10.72
CA VAL A 94 10.90 -3.71 10.87
C VAL A 94 11.82 -3.84 12.07
N ASP A 95 11.55 -4.81 12.93
CA ASP A 95 12.53 -5.24 13.92
C ASP A 95 13.52 -6.20 13.25
N VAL A 96 14.73 -5.70 12.99
CA VAL A 96 15.78 -6.45 12.29
C VAL A 96 16.45 -7.50 13.18
N ASN A 97 16.19 -7.50 14.49
CA ASN A 97 16.76 -8.45 15.43
C ASN A 97 15.83 -9.64 15.71
N ASP A 98 14.55 -9.55 15.33
CA ASP A 98 13.58 -10.64 15.44
C ASP A 98 13.05 -11.05 14.06
N PRO A 99 13.50 -12.18 13.49
CA PRO A 99 13.05 -12.64 12.17
C PRO A 99 11.58 -13.10 12.15
N ASN A 100 10.93 -13.27 13.32
CA ASN A 100 9.51 -13.60 13.41
C ASN A 100 8.64 -12.35 13.63
N SER A 101 9.26 -11.18 13.79
CA SER A 101 8.52 -9.93 13.93
C SER A 101 7.73 -9.64 12.65
N VAL A 102 6.51 -9.12 12.83
CA VAL A 102 5.68 -8.68 11.71
C VAL A 102 5.92 -7.18 11.48
N PRO A 103 6.43 -6.77 10.31
CA PRO A 103 6.59 -5.37 9.97
C PRO A 103 5.31 -4.55 10.13
N ARG A 104 5.43 -3.28 10.50
CA ARG A 104 4.29 -2.39 10.74
C ARG A 104 4.32 -1.18 9.83
N LYS A 105 3.22 -0.95 9.11
CA LYS A 105 2.97 0.31 8.40
C LYS A 105 2.59 1.39 9.42
N ARG A 106 3.36 2.47 9.50
CA ARG A 106 3.23 3.54 10.50
C ARG A 106 2.34 4.67 10.00
N THR A 107 1.03 4.44 10.00
CA THR A 107 0.04 5.35 9.42
C THR A 107 -0.06 6.73 10.09
N ALA A 108 0.53 6.91 11.27
CA ALA A 108 0.62 8.22 11.92
C ALA A 108 1.58 9.19 11.22
N MET A 109 2.42 8.71 10.30
CA MET A 109 3.45 9.51 9.61
C MET A 109 3.04 9.99 8.21
N GLY A 110 1.76 9.87 7.86
CA GLY A 110 1.18 10.29 6.58
C GLY A 110 0.32 9.20 6.01
#